data_AF-A0A0M9FXV7-F1
#
_entry.id   AF-A0A0M9FXV7-F1
#
_cell.length_a   1.000
_cell.length_b   1.000
_cell.length_c   1.000
_cell.angle_alpha   90.00
_cell.angle_beta   90.00
_cell.angle_gamma   90.00
#
_symmetry.space_group_name_H-M   'P 1'
#
loop_
_entity.id
_entity.type
_entity.pdbx_description
1 polymer ?
#
loop_
_entity_poly.entity_id
_entity_poly.type
_entity_poly.pdbx_seq_one_letter_code
_entity_poly.pdbx_strand_id
1 'polypeptide(L)'
;MFPTYLTRVEKHFRIDPDDLPYNIADEIEQAKTSADVRTLVPLTREGIQYLSRRFPPVRNAADLDELPQKLKGGDEFGFSPLFDPALVDACCQRGVFPLTQSVGRGFFIFAPKVHNVRAVCALVTSPCERNAIRGFPFSDDNEGIFSRNCVGLSRKLLKDPEESTRRPCFEVFVNRKEDLFDIFTLIRKQHGENWLCKPLRLCLFHMFFNPEKYSTKIVITAIRRKKYDDRPAIQGTQEVMEGELVAGEVGFLVGDIYSSASGAYCVNGGGALQLCLTGLCMHAAGCRVWDLGMMMVYKTALNCFEMPRMKWLKLAAARCSNSNTSILKYLEDLESGRSVNFLLQTSSFTHNASPNSKAQQKKRLKAEALAKRKAEKESRK
;
A
#
# COMPACT_ATOMS: atom_id res chain seq x y z
N MET A 1 22.07 10.84 -13.24
CA MET A 1 21.89 9.67 -14.14
C MET A 1 20.40 9.39 -14.22
N PHE A 2 19.71 9.87 -15.25
CA PHE A 2 18.30 9.64 -15.60
C PHE A 2 18.18 9.92 -17.12
N PRO A 3 17.27 9.33 -17.93
CA PRO A 3 16.22 8.33 -17.65
C PRO A 3 16.20 7.17 -18.68
N THR A 4 16.13 5.90 -18.24
CA THR A 4 15.77 4.79 -19.16
C THR A 4 14.35 4.26 -18.96
N TYR A 5 13.58 4.79 -17.99
CA TYR A 5 12.48 4.03 -17.38
C TYR A 5 11.06 4.59 -17.50
N LEU A 6 10.88 5.78 -18.08
CA LEU A 6 9.52 6.33 -18.27
C LEU A 6 8.82 5.78 -19.52
N THR A 7 9.54 5.19 -20.48
CA THR A 7 8.97 4.80 -21.78
C THR A 7 7.78 3.84 -21.65
N ARG A 8 7.82 2.87 -20.72
CA ARG A 8 6.67 1.97 -20.51
C ARG A 8 5.53 2.65 -19.78
N VAL A 9 5.83 3.48 -18.79
CA VAL A 9 4.82 4.26 -18.06
C VAL A 9 4.09 5.20 -19.04
N GLU A 10 4.84 5.92 -19.89
CA GLU A 10 4.32 6.79 -20.94
C GLU A 10 3.53 6.05 -22.02
N LYS A 11 3.94 4.82 -22.38
CA LYS A 11 3.17 3.98 -23.31
C LYS A 11 1.91 3.38 -22.68
N HIS A 12 1.94 3.09 -21.38
CA HIS A 12 0.86 2.43 -20.68
C HIS A 12 -0.28 3.38 -20.34
N PHE A 13 0.05 4.60 -19.89
CA PHE A 13 -0.94 5.61 -19.54
C PHE A 13 -1.06 6.64 -20.66
N ARG A 14 -2.31 6.93 -21.06
CA ARG A 14 -2.55 8.02 -22.01
C ARG A 14 -2.17 9.35 -21.35
N ILE A 15 -1.49 10.20 -22.11
CA ILE A 15 -1.25 11.59 -21.70
C ILE A 15 -2.60 12.29 -21.72
N ASP A 16 -3.00 12.82 -20.57
CA ASP A 16 -4.10 13.76 -20.51
C ASP A 16 -3.59 15.12 -21.05
N PRO A 17 -4.15 15.63 -22.16
CA PRO A 17 -3.68 16.89 -22.77
C PRO A 17 -3.85 18.10 -21.85
N ASP A 18 -4.73 18.00 -20.84
CA ASP A 18 -4.95 19.06 -19.84
C ASP A 18 -4.05 18.88 -18.60
N ASP A 19 -3.15 17.89 -18.58
CA ASP A 19 -2.27 17.63 -17.45
C ASP A 19 -1.21 18.74 -17.33
N LEU A 20 -1.23 19.44 -16.20
CA LEU A 20 -0.24 20.46 -15.92
C LEU A 20 1.16 19.84 -15.83
N PRO A 21 2.20 20.52 -16.35
CA PRO A 21 3.58 20.07 -16.17
C PRO A 21 3.90 19.87 -14.69
N TYR A 22 4.56 18.75 -14.38
CA TYR A 22 5.03 18.44 -13.03
C TYR A 22 6.47 17.95 -13.09
N ASN A 23 7.19 18.16 -12.00
CA ASN A 23 8.56 17.68 -11.85
C ASN A 23 8.74 17.04 -10.48
N ILE A 24 8.59 15.71 -10.41
CA ILE A 24 8.74 14.95 -9.17
C ILE A 24 10.16 15.05 -8.62
N ALA A 25 11.19 15.17 -9.48
CA ALA A 25 12.57 15.28 -9.03
C ALA A 25 12.79 16.61 -8.26
N ASP A 26 12.27 17.72 -8.79
CA ASP A 26 12.33 19.02 -8.11
C ASP A 26 11.55 18.99 -6.80
N GLU A 27 10.38 18.34 -6.76
CA GLU A 27 9.59 18.18 -5.54
C GLU A 27 10.36 17.40 -4.45
N ILE A 28 11.05 16.32 -4.83
CA ILE A 28 11.89 15.52 -3.93
C ILE A 28 13.05 16.35 -3.40
N GLU A 29 13.78 17.05 -4.28
CA GLU A 29 14.94 17.86 -3.88
C GLU A 29 14.52 19.04 -3.00
N GLN A 30 13.40 19.69 -3.33
CA GLN A 30 12.80 20.72 -2.48
C GLN A 30 12.51 20.17 -1.08
N ALA A 31 11.83 19.03 -0.99
CA ALA A 31 11.42 18.46 0.30
C ALA A 31 12.60 17.97 1.15
N LYS A 32 13.68 17.51 0.50
CA LYS A 32 14.92 17.07 1.13
C LYS A 32 15.75 18.22 1.71
N THR A 33 15.80 19.35 1.01
CA THR A 33 16.68 20.48 1.36
C THR A 33 15.98 21.57 2.18
N SER A 34 14.66 21.69 2.06
CA SER A 34 13.89 22.74 2.75
C SER A 34 13.65 22.36 4.22
N ALA A 35 13.89 23.32 5.12
CA ALA A 35 13.52 23.21 6.53
C ALA A 35 11.99 23.29 6.75
N ASP A 36 11.28 23.92 5.81
CA ASP A 36 9.84 24.12 5.83
C ASP A 36 9.25 23.86 4.44
N VAL A 37 8.34 22.89 4.34
CA VAL A 37 7.61 22.54 3.11
C VAL A 37 6.13 22.89 3.19
N ARG A 38 5.72 23.61 4.24
CA ARG A 38 4.33 23.99 4.44
C ARG A 38 3.83 24.79 3.25
N THR A 39 2.64 24.43 2.78
CA THR A 39 2.01 25.11 1.65
C THR A 39 0.65 25.62 2.07
N LEU A 40 0.46 26.95 2.05
CA LEU A 40 -0.82 27.58 2.28
C LEU A 40 -1.53 27.82 0.95
N VAL A 41 -2.74 27.27 0.82
CA VAL A 41 -3.62 27.48 -0.32
C VAL A 41 -4.24 28.88 -0.21
N PRO A 42 -4.12 29.74 -1.24
CA PRO A 42 -4.57 31.13 -1.18
C PRO A 42 -6.09 31.24 -1.33
N LEU A 43 -6.83 30.81 -0.31
CA LEU A 43 -8.28 30.92 -0.28
C LEU A 43 -8.71 32.33 0.18
N THR A 44 -9.72 32.90 -0.48
CA THR A 44 -10.35 34.13 0.01
C THR A 44 -11.15 33.86 1.29
N ARG A 45 -11.49 34.92 2.02
CA ARG A 45 -12.34 34.82 3.23
C ARG A 45 -13.67 34.15 2.91
N GLU A 46 -14.27 34.48 1.77
CA GLU A 46 -15.52 33.92 1.28
C GLU A 46 -15.34 32.42 0.94
N GLY A 47 -14.21 32.05 0.33
CA GLY A 47 -13.86 30.65 0.07
C GLY A 47 -13.74 29.82 1.35
N ILE A 48 -13.07 30.35 2.38
CA ILE A 48 -12.97 29.70 3.69
C ILE A 48 -14.35 29.55 4.33
N GLN A 49 -15.18 30.59 4.30
CA GLN A 49 -16.56 30.53 4.82
C GLN A 49 -17.41 29.50 4.07
N TYR A 50 -17.29 29.43 2.75
CA TYR A 50 -17.98 28.46 1.93
C TYR A 50 -17.59 27.02 2.30
N LEU A 51 -16.29 26.73 2.38
CA LEU A 51 -15.80 25.40 2.77
C LEU A 51 -16.20 25.04 4.20
N SER A 52 -16.16 26.01 5.14
CA SER A 52 -16.53 25.79 6.54
C SER A 52 -18.00 25.43 6.75
N ARG A 53 -18.88 25.75 5.78
CA ARG A 53 -20.29 25.31 5.80
C ARG A 53 -20.46 23.85 5.38
N ARG A 54 -19.48 23.30 4.64
CA ARG A 54 -19.50 21.94 4.08
C ARG A 54 -18.65 20.96 4.86
N PHE A 55 -17.48 21.39 5.31
CA PHE A 55 -16.49 20.56 5.96
C PHE A 55 -16.05 21.21 7.27
N PRO A 56 -15.91 20.45 8.37
CA PRO A 56 -15.33 20.97 9.60
C PRO A 56 -13.89 21.46 9.35
N PRO A 57 -13.53 22.67 9.80
CA PRO A 57 -12.16 23.16 9.66
C PRO A 57 -11.21 22.38 10.58
N VAL A 58 -10.01 22.09 10.07
CA VAL A 58 -8.90 21.45 10.77
C VAL A 58 -7.69 22.38 10.68
N ARG A 59 -7.38 23.06 11.77
CA ARG A 59 -6.30 24.07 11.83
C ARG A 59 -5.05 23.52 12.49
N ASN A 60 -5.21 22.57 13.39
CA ASN A 60 -4.13 21.96 14.16
C ASN A 60 -4.50 20.52 14.54
N ALA A 61 -3.59 19.85 15.26
CA ALA A 61 -3.77 18.46 15.67
C ALA A 61 -4.97 18.26 16.63
N ALA A 62 -5.31 19.23 17.48
CA ALA A 62 -6.42 19.09 18.42
C ALA A 62 -7.78 19.06 17.71
N ASP A 63 -7.93 19.77 16.58
CA ASP A 63 -9.16 19.72 15.78
C ASP A 63 -9.44 18.31 15.22
N LEU A 64 -8.41 17.46 15.06
CA LEU A 64 -8.57 16.09 14.58
C LEU A 64 -9.21 15.17 15.63
N ASP A 65 -9.06 15.48 16.92
CA ASP A 65 -9.67 14.72 18.02
C ASP A 65 -11.20 14.91 18.06
N GLU A 66 -11.66 16.07 17.62
CA GLU A 66 -13.08 16.44 17.53
C GLU A 66 -13.70 16.22 16.14
N LEU A 67 -12.87 15.97 15.12
CA LEU A 67 -13.33 15.82 13.74
C LEU A 67 -14.39 14.73 13.58
N PRO A 68 -14.24 13.51 14.15
CA PRO A 68 -15.25 12.46 14.01
C PRO A 68 -16.65 12.85 14.51
N GLN A 69 -16.73 13.70 15.54
CA GLN A 69 -17.97 14.19 16.14
C GLN A 69 -18.56 15.37 15.34
N LYS A 70 -17.70 16.17 14.68
CA LYS A 70 -18.12 17.29 13.83
C LYS A 70 -18.64 16.85 12.46
N LEU A 71 -18.25 15.66 11.99
CA LEU A 71 -18.77 15.07 10.76
C LEU A 71 -20.24 14.67 10.93
N LYS A 72 -21.11 15.12 10.02
CA LYS A 72 -22.56 14.87 10.08
C LYS A 72 -22.96 13.81 9.05
N GLY A 73 -23.90 12.94 9.41
CA GLY A 73 -24.42 11.91 8.50
C GLY A 73 -23.31 11.05 7.89
N GLY A 74 -23.29 10.98 6.55
CA GLY A 74 -22.29 10.23 5.79
C GLY A 74 -20.99 11.01 5.47
N ASP A 75 -20.82 12.23 5.97
CA ASP A 75 -19.64 13.04 5.67
C ASP A 75 -18.36 12.39 6.19
N GLU A 76 -17.28 12.48 5.41
CA GLU A 76 -15.99 11.86 5.73
C GLU A 76 -14.82 12.85 5.78
N PHE A 77 -15.02 14.13 5.49
CA PHE A 77 -13.92 15.07 5.24
C PHE A 77 -13.94 16.26 6.20
N GLY A 78 -12.81 16.53 6.84
CA GLY A 78 -12.45 17.86 7.31
C GLY A 78 -11.75 18.66 6.21
N PHE A 79 -11.41 19.92 6.48
CA PHE A 79 -10.59 20.70 5.55
C PHE A 79 -9.57 21.60 6.24
N SER A 80 -8.43 21.81 5.58
CA SER A 80 -7.43 22.81 5.92
C SER A 80 -6.88 23.48 4.66
N PRO A 81 -6.71 24.81 4.63
CA PRO A 81 -5.94 25.46 3.57
C PRO A 81 -4.44 25.22 3.73
N LEU A 82 -3.99 24.67 4.86
CA LEU A 82 -2.58 24.44 5.14
C LEU A 82 -2.23 22.97 4.93
N PHE A 83 -1.25 22.72 4.06
CA PHE A 83 -0.51 21.47 4.02
C PHE A 83 0.68 21.59 4.96
N ASP A 84 0.69 20.78 6.01
CA ASP A 84 1.75 20.77 7.03
C ASP A 84 2.14 19.32 7.36
N PRO A 85 3.42 18.93 7.21
CA PRO A 85 3.90 17.61 7.62
C PRO A 85 3.49 17.22 9.04
N ALA A 86 3.49 18.15 10.00
CA ALA A 86 3.10 17.87 11.38
C ALA A 86 1.59 17.57 11.49
N LEU A 87 0.76 18.24 10.69
CA LEU A 87 -0.67 17.95 10.63
C LEU A 87 -0.97 16.63 9.92
N VAL A 88 -0.19 16.29 8.87
CA VAL A 88 -0.25 14.98 8.20
C VAL A 88 0.12 13.86 9.17
N ASP A 89 1.22 14.02 9.92
CA ASP A 89 1.63 13.07 10.98
C ASP A 89 0.52 12.90 12.03
N ALA A 90 -0.07 14.01 12.50
CA ALA A 90 -1.17 13.98 13.46
C ALA A 90 -2.43 13.28 12.92
N CYS A 91 -2.72 13.39 11.61
CA CYS A 91 -3.82 12.66 10.96
C CYS A 91 -3.56 11.16 11.01
N CYS A 92 -2.40 10.73 10.51
CA CYS A 92 -2.02 9.32 10.44
C CYS A 92 -2.07 8.66 11.83
N GLN A 93 -1.51 9.31 12.85
CA GLN A 93 -1.50 8.81 14.23
C GLN A 93 -2.91 8.57 14.82
N ARG A 94 -3.91 9.31 14.33
CA ARG A 94 -5.32 9.17 14.76
C ARG A 94 -6.12 8.20 13.90
N GLY A 95 -5.50 7.55 12.93
CA GLY A 95 -6.21 6.74 11.93
C GLY A 95 -7.06 7.59 10.97
N VAL A 96 -6.77 8.89 10.87
CA VAL A 96 -7.36 9.80 9.87
C VAL A 96 -6.48 9.77 8.63
N PHE A 97 -7.08 9.55 7.47
CA PHE A 97 -6.30 9.40 6.25
C PHE A 97 -5.97 10.77 5.65
N PRO A 98 -4.68 11.11 5.44
CA PRO A 98 -4.31 12.37 4.81
C PRO A 98 -4.66 12.31 3.32
N LEU A 99 -5.54 13.22 2.87
CA LEU A 99 -6.02 13.25 1.50
C LEU A 99 -6.18 14.70 1.03
N THR A 100 -6.39 14.91 -0.27
CA THR A 100 -6.65 16.23 -0.84
C THR A 100 -7.95 16.30 -1.61
N GLN A 101 -8.60 17.45 -1.58
CA GLN A 101 -9.80 17.70 -2.37
C GLN A 101 -9.57 18.85 -3.33
N SER A 102 -9.91 18.65 -4.60
CA SER A 102 -9.90 19.74 -5.59
C SER A 102 -11.00 20.74 -5.26
N VAL A 103 -10.64 22.02 -5.30
CA VAL A 103 -11.58 23.15 -5.17
C VAL A 103 -11.70 23.93 -6.49
N GLY A 104 -11.25 23.34 -7.59
CA GLY A 104 -11.31 23.90 -8.94
C GLY A 104 -10.06 24.70 -9.33
N ARG A 105 -9.92 24.94 -10.65
CA ARG A 105 -8.81 25.71 -11.25
C ARG A 105 -7.41 25.23 -10.84
N GLY A 106 -7.25 23.92 -10.62
CA GLY A 106 -5.98 23.33 -10.20
C GLY A 106 -5.61 23.56 -8.73
N PHE A 107 -6.51 24.15 -7.92
CA PHE A 107 -6.29 24.27 -6.48
C PHE A 107 -6.80 23.06 -5.73
N PHE A 108 -6.03 22.65 -4.73
CA PHE A 108 -6.34 21.56 -3.83
C PHE A 108 -6.26 22.06 -2.40
N ILE A 109 -7.14 21.57 -1.55
CA ILE A 109 -7.07 21.77 -0.10
C ILE A 109 -6.66 20.46 0.57
N PHE A 110 -6.05 20.55 1.75
CA PHE A 110 -5.83 19.39 2.57
C PHE A 110 -7.17 18.96 3.18
N ALA A 111 -7.53 17.69 3.00
CA ALA A 111 -8.85 17.16 3.34
C ALA A 111 -8.69 15.87 4.16
N PRO A 112 -8.38 15.96 5.47
CA PRO A 112 -8.30 14.81 6.36
C PRO A 112 -9.58 13.98 6.27
N LYS A 113 -9.43 12.70 5.89
CA LYS A 113 -10.55 11.81 5.63
C LYS A 113 -10.75 10.79 6.76
N VAL A 114 -11.90 10.84 7.40
CA VAL A 114 -12.37 9.87 8.39
C VAL A 114 -13.45 9.00 7.75
N HIS A 115 -13.07 7.82 7.30
CA HIS A 115 -14.02 6.94 6.59
C HIS A 115 -15.16 6.49 7.49
N ASN A 116 -16.36 6.32 6.92
CA ASN A 116 -17.50 5.68 7.58
C ASN A 116 -17.20 4.21 7.87
N VAL A 117 -16.57 3.54 6.90
CA VAL A 117 -16.08 2.16 7.00
C VAL A 117 -14.66 2.07 6.44
N ARG A 118 -13.79 1.34 7.14
CA ARG A 118 -12.41 1.09 6.77
C ARG A 118 -12.27 -0.36 6.32
N ALA A 119 -11.64 -0.59 5.16
CA ALA A 119 -11.24 -1.92 4.74
C ALA A 119 -9.95 -2.31 5.46
N VAL A 120 -10.01 -3.35 6.28
CA VAL A 120 -8.90 -3.78 7.12
C VAL A 120 -8.72 -5.29 7.02
N CYS A 121 -7.47 -5.75 7.10
CA CYS A 121 -7.14 -7.14 7.38
C CYS A 121 -6.03 -7.25 8.43
N ALA A 122 -5.95 -8.40 9.08
CA ALA A 122 -4.90 -8.78 10.00
C ALA A 122 -3.74 -9.43 9.22
N LEU A 123 -2.52 -9.03 9.58
CA LEU A 123 -1.28 -9.60 9.08
C LEU A 123 -0.75 -10.59 10.13
N VAL A 124 -1.43 -11.72 10.25
CA VAL A 124 -1.18 -12.78 11.25
C VAL A 124 -1.37 -14.15 10.61
N THR A 125 -0.99 -15.22 11.31
CA THR A 125 -1.01 -16.57 10.72
C THR A 125 -2.22 -17.41 11.10
N SER A 126 -2.96 -17.02 12.15
CA SER A 126 -4.07 -17.82 12.69
C SER A 126 -5.23 -16.97 13.24
N PRO A 127 -6.45 -17.55 13.31
CA PRO A 127 -7.59 -16.90 13.98
C PRO A 127 -7.31 -16.54 15.44
N CYS A 128 -6.54 -17.37 16.16
CA CYS A 128 -6.12 -17.08 17.54
C CYS A 128 -5.29 -15.78 17.63
N GLU A 129 -4.26 -15.64 16.78
CA GLU A 129 -3.45 -14.41 16.72
C GLU A 129 -4.27 -13.19 16.30
N ARG A 130 -5.23 -13.36 15.38
CA ARG A 130 -6.16 -12.30 14.96
C ARG A 130 -7.04 -11.85 16.12
N ASN A 131 -7.63 -12.78 16.86
CA ASN A 131 -8.49 -12.49 17.99
C ASN A 131 -7.72 -11.85 19.17
N ALA A 132 -6.39 -12.06 19.22
CA ALA A 132 -5.50 -11.35 20.13
C ALA A 132 -5.21 -9.89 19.71
N ILE A 133 -5.63 -9.44 18.52
CA ILE A 133 -5.54 -8.03 18.13
C ILE A 133 -6.69 -7.28 18.79
N ARG A 134 -6.39 -6.52 19.84
CA ARG A 134 -7.39 -5.69 20.55
C ARG A 134 -8.13 -4.78 19.57
N GLY A 135 -9.47 -4.88 19.57
CA GLY A 135 -10.36 -4.08 18.71
C GLY A 135 -10.79 -4.77 17.42
N PHE A 136 -10.18 -5.90 17.02
CA PHE A 136 -10.70 -6.72 15.94
C PHE A 136 -11.96 -7.47 16.38
N PRO A 137 -12.97 -7.63 15.50
CA PRO A 137 -14.13 -8.45 15.81
C PRO A 137 -13.70 -9.92 15.90
N PHE A 138 -14.26 -10.68 16.84
CA PHE A 138 -13.98 -12.10 16.98
C PHE A 138 -14.35 -12.87 15.70
N SER A 139 -13.52 -13.82 15.28
CA SER A 139 -13.85 -14.82 14.24
C SER A 139 -13.21 -16.17 14.56
N ASP A 140 -13.93 -17.26 14.25
CA ASP A 140 -13.45 -18.64 14.36
C ASP A 140 -12.78 -19.16 13.08
N ASP A 141 -12.84 -18.39 12.00
CA ASP A 141 -12.26 -18.74 10.70
C ASP A 141 -11.18 -17.75 10.24
N ASN A 142 -10.75 -17.87 8.99
CA ASN A 142 -9.71 -17.01 8.41
C ASN A 142 -10.25 -15.67 7.87
N GLU A 143 -11.49 -15.30 8.17
CA GLU A 143 -12.06 -14.01 7.79
C GLU A 143 -11.22 -12.87 8.37
N GLY A 144 -10.92 -11.86 7.55
CA GLY A 144 -10.11 -10.74 8.01
C GLY A 144 -8.63 -11.08 8.18
N ILE A 145 -8.15 -12.27 7.82
CA ILE A 145 -6.71 -12.60 7.78
C ILE A 145 -6.23 -12.51 6.34
N PHE A 146 -5.20 -11.70 6.09
CA PHE A 146 -4.55 -11.64 4.80
C PHE A 146 -3.89 -12.98 4.48
N SER A 147 -4.13 -13.50 3.28
CA SER A 147 -3.41 -14.64 2.74
C SER A 147 -2.89 -14.31 1.35
N ARG A 148 -1.66 -14.73 1.03
CA ARG A 148 -1.16 -14.60 -0.35
C ARG A 148 -2.06 -15.30 -1.39
N ASN A 149 -2.78 -16.34 -0.97
CA ASN A 149 -3.67 -17.12 -1.85
C ASN A 149 -4.92 -16.32 -2.25
N CYS A 150 -5.21 -15.22 -1.56
CA CYS A 150 -6.26 -14.26 -1.91
C CYS A 150 -5.93 -13.48 -3.19
N VAL A 151 -4.66 -13.36 -3.54
CA VAL A 151 -4.20 -12.56 -4.67
C VAL A 151 -3.86 -13.52 -5.81
N GLY A 152 -4.61 -13.46 -6.90
CA GLY A 152 -4.48 -14.35 -8.06
C GLY A 152 -3.18 -14.13 -8.85
N LEU A 153 -2.05 -14.55 -8.30
CA LEU A 153 -0.73 -14.33 -8.89
C LEU A 153 -0.48 -15.22 -10.11
N SER A 154 -0.04 -14.58 -11.20
CA SER A 154 0.42 -15.27 -12.39
C SER A 154 1.78 -15.93 -12.13
N ARG A 155 1.92 -17.22 -12.44
CA ARG A 155 3.21 -17.95 -12.37
C ARG A 155 4.33 -17.28 -13.17
N LYS A 156 3.99 -16.48 -14.20
CA LYS A 156 4.97 -15.74 -15.01
C LYS A 156 5.71 -14.68 -14.19
N LEU A 157 5.10 -14.15 -13.13
CA LEU A 157 5.67 -13.12 -12.25
C LEU A 157 6.48 -13.71 -11.08
N LEU A 158 6.46 -15.03 -10.90
CA LEU A 158 7.06 -15.73 -9.76
C LEU A 158 8.25 -16.61 -10.18
N LYS A 159 8.82 -16.34 -11.35
CA LYS A 159 9.93 -17.13 -11.89
C LYS A 159 11.21 -16.84 -11.11
N ASP A 160 12.01 -17.87 -10.91
CA ASP A 160 13.37 -17.75 -10.42
C ASP A 160 14.29 -17.02 -11.40
N PRO A 161 15.34 -16.35 -10.89
CA PRO A 161 16.39 -15.83 -11.73
C PRO A 161 17.08 -16.96 -12.51
N GLU A 162 17.42 -16.68 -13.76
CA GLU A 162 18.18 -17.60 -14.63
C GLU A 162 19.17 -16.76 -15.44
N GLU A 163 20.42 -16.69 -14.96
CA GLU A 163 21.50 -15.86 -15.49
C GLU A 163 21.73 -16.13 -16.98
N SER A 164 21.74 -17.41 -17.39
CA SER A 164 22.03 -17.83 -18.76
C SER A 164 21.03 -17.30 -19.79
N THR A 165 19.76 -17.14 -19.37
CA THR A 165 18.66 -16.70 -20.24
C THR A 165 18.16 -15.30 -19.91
N ARG A 166 18.73 -14.64 -18.89
CA ARG A 166 18.30 -13.34 -18.35
C ARG A 166 16.79 -13.28 -18.13
N ARG A 167 16.23 -14.39 -17.65
CA ARG A 167 14.79 -14.63 -17.57
C ARG A 167 14.10 -13.50 -16.79
N PRO A 168 12.94 -12.98 -17.24
CA PRO A 168 12.19 -12.02 -16.46
C PRO A 168 11.83 -12.59 -15.07
N CYS A 169 12.38 -11.97 -14.04
CA CYS A 169 12.07 -12.17 -12.62
C CYS A 169 12.10 -10.81 -11.92
N PHE A 170 11.57 -10.74 -10.70
CA PHE A 170 11.31 -9.48 -10.03
C PHE A 170 11.94 -9.43 -8.64
N GLU A 171 12.31 -8.22 -8.25
CA GLU A 171 12.85 -7.89 -6.94
C GLU A 171 11.98 -6.80 -6.31
N VAL A 172 11.78 -6.88 -5.00
CA VAL A 172 11.12 -5.85 -4.21
C VAL A 172 12.15 -5.06 -3.42
N PHE A 173 11.96 -3.76 -3.40
CA PHE A 173 12.74 -2.79 -2.64
C PHE A 173 11.76 -2.03 -1.74
N VAL A 174 12.13 -1.81 -0.49
CA VAL A 174 11.37 -0.95 0.42
C VAL A 174 12.26 0.20 0.84
N ASN A 175 11.73 1.43 0.84
CA ASN A 175 12.41 2.64 1.29
C ASN A 175 13.74 3.00 0.60
N ARG A 176 14.08 2.33 -0.51
CA ARG A 176 15.22 2.72 -1.33
C ARG A 176 14.96 4.09 -1.97
N LYS A 177 15.78 5.08 -1.61
CA LYS A 177 15.57 6.51 -1.94
C LYS A 177 15.50 6.76 -3.45
N GLU A 178 16.29 6.01 -4.22
CA GLU A 178 16.37 6.06 -5.67
C GLU A 178 15.02 5.70 -6.34
N ASP A 179 14.13 5.00 -5.63
CA ASP A 179 12.82 4.61 -6.15
C ASP A 179 11.74 5.68 -6.00
N LEU A 180 11.97 6.72 -5.18
CA LEU A 180 10.96 7.77 -4.93
C LEU A 180 10.46 8.40 -6.23
N PHE A 181 11.38 8.80 -7.10
CA PHE A 181 11.05 9.46 -8.36
C PHE A 181 10.16 8.59 -9.25
N ASP A 182 10.56 7.33 -9.47
CA ASP A 182 9.85 6.41 -10.36
C ASP A 182 8.47 6.02 -9.78
N ILE A 183 8.39 5.74 -8.46
CA ILE A 183 7.14 5.37 -7.79
C ILE A 183 6.12 6.51 -7.88
N PHE A 184 6.52 7.73 -7.51
CA PHE A 184 5.60 8.86 -7.51
C PHE A 184 5.25 9.33 -8.92
N THR A 185 6.16 9.18 -9.89
CA THR A 185 5.82 9.41 -11.30
C THR A 185 4.81 8.37 -11.80
N LEU A 186 4.99 7.09 -11.46
CA LEU A 186 4.04 6.04 -11.81
C LEU A 186 2.65 6.28 -11.19
N ILE A 187 2.60 6.64 -9.90
CA ILE A 187 1.36 7.02 -9.21
C ILE A 187 0.71 8.22 -9.89
N ARG A 188 1.47 9.27 -10.19
CA ARG A 188 0.97 10.49 -10.82
C ARG A 188 0.42 10.24 -12.22
N LYS A 189 1.06 9.35 -12.99
CA LYS A 189 0.57 8.95 -14.33
C LYS A 189 -0.69 8.10 -14.26
N GLN A 190 -0.81 7.21 -13.28
CA GLN A 190 -1.98 6.36 -13.14
C GLN A 190 -3.21 7.11 -12.60
N HIS A 191 -3.01 8.01 -11.64
CA HIS A 191 -4.10 8.62 -10.88
C HIS A 191 -4.32 10.10 -11.18
N GLY A 192 -3.38 10.80 -11.84
CA GLY A 192 -3.47 12.23 -12.09
C GLY A 192 -3.10 13.09 -10.87
N GLU A 193 -3.30 14.41 -10.98
CA GLU A 193 -3.25 15.34 -9.83
C GLU A 193 -4.62 15.36 -9.17
N ASN A 194 -4.85 14.48 -8.20
CA ASN A 194 -6.17 14.35 -7.58
C ASN A 194 -6.13 14.40 -6.05
N TRP A 195 -5.97 13.26 -5.41
CA TRP A 195 -6.00 13.05 -3.97
C TRP A 195 -4.59 13.10 -3.36
N LEU A 196 -3.54 12.91 -4.18
CA LEU A 196 -2.12 13.02 -3.83
C LEU A 196 -1.48 14.17 -4.61
N CYS A 197 -1.93 15.40 -4.38
CA CYS A 197 -1.39 16.59 -5.06
C CYS A 197 0.02 16.98 -4.55
N LYS A 198 0.70 17.86 -5.28
CA LYS A 198 2.07 18.34 -5.01
C LYS A 198 2.28 18.78 -3.55
N PRO A 199 1.45 19.66 -2.97
CA PRO A 199 1.57 20.01 -1.54
C PRO A 199 1.58 18.81 -0.59
N LEU A 200 0.73 17.81 -0.83
CA LEU A 200 0.72 16.60 0.00
C LEU A 200 1.96 15.74 -0.26
N ARG A 201 2.39 15.58 -1.52
CA ARG A 201 3.64 14.87 -1.86
C ARG A 201 4.86 15.50 -1.18
N LEU A 202 4.97 16.83 -1.19
CA LEU A 202 6.03 17.55 -0.47
C LEU A 202 6.03 17.22 1.03
N CYS A 203 4.85 17.13 1.65
CA CYS A 203 4.75 16.69 3.05
C CYS A 203 5.27 15.26 3.23
N LEU A 204 4.84 14.31 2.38
CA LEU A 204 5.29 12.92 2.46
C LEU A 204 6.80 12.78 2.22
N PHE A 205 7.36 13.45 1.23
CA PHE A 205 8.80 13.45 0.97
C PHE A 205 9.58 14.03 2.14
N HIS A 206 9.12 15.14 2.70
CA HIS A 206 9.77 15.76 3.84
C HIS A 206 9.74 14.83 5.07
N MET A 207 8.61 14.19 5.33
CA MET A 207 8.49 13.17 6.39
C MET A 207 9.38 11.95 6.14
N PHE A 208 9.52 11.53 4.89
CA PHE A 208 10.39 10.43 4.49
C PHE A 208 11.89 10.74 4.72
N PHE A 209 12.33 11.97 4.42
CA PHE A 209 13.73 12.37 4.61
C PHE A 209 14.08 12.82 6.03
N ASN A 210 13.08 13.13 6.87
CA ASN A 210 13.26 13.54 8.25
C ASN A 210 12.48 12.61 9.21
N PRO A 211 12.70 11.28 9.14
CA PRO A 211 11.87 10.32 9.85
C PRO A 211 11.93 10.47 11.36
N GLU A 212 13.00 11.04 11.93
CA GLU A 212 13.16 11.32 13.36
C GLU A 212 12.21 12.41 13.90
N LYS A 213 11.71 13.29 13.02
CA LYS A 213 10.81 14.39 13.40
C LYS A 213 9.35 13.96 13.55
N TYR A 214 8.98 12.81 13.00
CA TYR A 214 7.58 12.38 12.88
C TYR A 214 7.40 10.99 13.49
N SER A 215 6.26 10.76 14.15
CA SER A 215 5.97 9.42 14.67
C SER A 215 5.57 8.47 13.55
N THR A 216 4.80 8.99 12.58
CA THR A 216 4.45 8.28 11.35
C THR A 216 5.67 8.11 10.46
N LYS A 217 5.87 6.89 9.93
CA LYS A 217 6.95 6.61 8.97
C LYS A 217 6.37 6.43 7.59
N ILE A 218 6.85 7.20 6.62
CA ILE A 218 6.49 7.01 5.23
C ILE A 218 7.20 5.77 4.70
N VAL A 219 6.46 4.93 3.99
CA VAL A 219 6.97 3.68 3.43
C VAL A 219 6.69 3.68 1.94
N ILE A 220 7.72 3.42 1.14
CA ILE A 220 7.58 3.19 -0.29
C ILE A 220 8.01 1.76 -0.63
N THR A 221 7.28 1.13 -1.54
CA THR A 221 7.61 -0.20 -2.06
C THR A 221 7.76 -0.11 -3.57
N ALA A 222 8.89 -0.55 -4.11
CA ALA A 222 9.14 -0.69 -5.54
C ALA A 222 9.29 -2.16 -5.92
N ILE A 223 8.65 -2.58 -7.00
CA ILE A 223 8.86 -3.88 -7.61
C ILE A 223 9.47 -3.65 -8.98
N ARG A 224 10.69 -4.15 -9.16
CA ARG A 224 11.45 -3.98 -10.40
C ARG A 224 11.78 -5.32 -11.02
N ARG A 225 11.94 -5.34 -12.35
CA ARG A 225 12.60 -6.49 -13.00
C ARG A 225 14.04 -6.56 -12.50
N LYS A 226 14.52 -7.75 -12.14
CA LYS A 226 15.90 -7.99 -11.73
C LYS A 226 16.88 -7.48 -12.80
N LYS A 227 17.98 -6.88 -12.35
CA LYS A 227 19.15 -6.58 -13.18
C LYS A 227 20.19 -7.70 -12.99
N TYR A 228 20.63 -8.31 -14.08
CA TYR A 228 21.55 -9.46 -14.03
C TYR A 228 23.03 -9.04 -14.07
N ASP A 229 23.37 -8.10 -14.94
CA ASP A 229 24.73 -7.54 -15.06
C ASP A 229 24.70 -6.06 -15.50
N ASP A 230 25.87 -5.43 -15.56
CA ASP A 230 26.02 -4.06 -16.09
C ASP A 230 26.08 -4.02 -17.62
N ARG A 231 25.85 -5.14 -18.31
CA ARG A 231 25.84 -5.15 -19.77
C ARG A 231 24.56 -4.49 -20.27
N PRO A 232 24.62 -3.79 -21.41
CA PRO A 232 23.42 -3.21 -22.01
C PRO A 232 22.39 -4.30 -22.28
N ALA A 233 21.17 -4.10 -21.78
CA ALA A 233 20.07 -5.01 -22.07
C ALA A 233 19.86 -5.10 -23.59
N ILE A 234 19.71 -6.32 -24.10
CA ILE A 234 19.40 -6.55 -25.51
C ILE A 234 18.01 -5.95 -25.79
N GLN A 235 17.95 -4.92 -26.64
CA GLN A 235 16.69 -4.33 -27.07
C GLN A 235 15.93 -5.35 -27.94
N GLY A 236 14.91 -5.97 -27.33
CA GLY A 236 13.96 -6.86 -27.97
C GLY A 236 12.53 -6.41 -27.69
N THR A 237 11.63 -6.67 -28.64
CA THR A 237 10.29 -6.09 -28.70
C THR A 237 9.40 -6.46 -27.49
N GLN A 238 8.72 -5.45 -26.93
CA GLN A 238 7.63 -5.53 -25.95
C GLN A 238 7.90 -6.00 -24.48
N GLU A 239 9.05 -6.57 -24.14
CA GLU A 239 9.33 -7.03 -22.77
C GLU A 239 9.73 -5.92 -21.78
N VAL A 240 9.42 -6.11 -20.49
CA VAL A 240 9.83 -5.21 -19.38
C VAL A 240 11.34 -5.20 -19.32
N MET A 241 12.02 -4.05 -19.35
CA MET A 241 13.49 -3.98 -19.34
C MET A 241 14.06 -4.32 -17.97
N GLU A 242 15.28 -4.86 -17.90
CA GLU A 242 15.95 -5.11 -16.61
C GLU A 242 16.06 -3.81 -15.82
N GLY A 243 15.82 -3.88 -14.51
CA GLY A 243 15.75 -2.72 -13.60
C GLY A 243 14.47 -1.87 -13.70
N GLU A 244 13.57 -2.18 -14.62
CA GLU A 244 12.34 -1.39 -14.83
C GLU A 244 11.34 -1.57 -13.70
N LEU A 245 10.80 -0.45 -13.20
CA LEU A 245 9.70 -0.44 -12.25
C LEU A 245 8.43 -0.97 -12.92
N VAL A 246 7.85 -2.02 -12.35
CA VAL A 246 6.60 -2.61 -12.84
C VAL A 246 5.39 -2.33 -11.98
N ALA A 247 5.63 -2.10 -10.69
CA ALA A 247 4.64 -1.67 -9.73
C ALA A 247 5.30 -0.96 -8.56
N GLY A 248 4.57 -0.06 -7.93
CA GLY A 248 5.02 0.62 -6.73
C GLY A 248 3.86 1.07 -5.86
N GLU A 249 4.15 1.32 -4.59
CA GLU A 249 3.20 1.85 -3.63
C GLU A 249 3.86 2.87 -2.71
N VAL A 250 3.08 3.85 -2.27
CA VAL A 250 3.34 4.65 -1.07
C VAL A 250 2.29 4.32 -0.01
N GLY A 251 2.74 4.16 1.22
CA GLY A 251 1.94 3.99 2.41
C GLY A 251 2.62 4.62 3.62
N PHE A 252 2.10 4.33 4.80
CA PHE A 252 2.70 4.81 6.04
C PHE A 252 2.50 3.83 7.19
N LEU A 253 3.39 3.92 8.17
CA LEU A 253 3.42 3.09 9.37
C LEU A 253 3.12 3.95 10.60
N VAL A 254 2.16 3.48 11.41
CA VAL A 254 1.81 4.06 12.72
C VAL A 254 1.75 2.92 13.72
N GLY A 255 2.70 2.88 14.64
CA GLY A 255 2.94 1.71 15.47
C GLY A 255 3.12 0.45 14.61
N ASP A 256 2.25 -0.55 14.78
CA ASP A 256 2.26 -1.80 14.01
C ASP A 256 1.12 -1.90 12.97
N ILE A 257 0.56 -0.74 12.59
CA ILE A 257 -0.43 -0.58 11.53
C ILE A 257 0.29 -0.07 10.28
N TYR A 258 0.22 -0.84 9.19
CA TYR A 258 0.59 -0.34 7.87
C TYR A 258 -0.67 0.11 7.12
N SER A 259 -0.67 1.36 6.65
CA SER A 259 -1.75 1.94 5.85
C SER A 259 -1.29 2.15 4.41
N SER A 260 -1.90 1.42 3.48
CA SER A 260 -1.68 1.63 2.03
C SER A 260 -2.35 2.93 1.60
N ALA A 261 -1.58 3.83 0.98
CA ALA A 261 -2.12 5.09 0.49
C ALA A 261 -2.39 5.07 -1.01
N SER A 262 -1.35 4.83 -1.83
CA SER A 262 -1.47 4.69 -3.29
C SER A 262 -0.63 3.56 -3.83
N GLY A 263 -1.23 2.67 -4.62
CA GLY A 263 -0.50 1.74 -5.48
C GLY A 263 -0.65 2.13 -6.96
N ALA A 264 0.37 1.83 -7.76
CA ALA A 264 0.31 1.94 -9.21
C ALA A 264 1.16 0.86 -9.89
N TYR A 265 0.85 0.51 -11.14
CA TYR A 265 1.52 -0.55 -11.89
C TYR A 265 1.43 -0.33 -13.40
N CYS A 266 2.37 -0.88 -14.16
CA CYS A 266 2.42 -0.72 -15.63
C CYS A 266 2.52 -2.07 -16.39
N VAL A 267 2.28 -3.18 -15.70
CA VAL A 267 2.29 -4.54 -16.28
C VAL A 267 1.06 -5.35 -15.86
N ASN A 268 0.66 -6.31 -16.70
CA ASN A 268 -0.43 -7.22 -16.38
C ASN A 268 -0.12 -8.05 -15.14
N GLY A 269 -1.03 -8.01 -14.15
CA GLY A 269 -0.85 -8.65 -12.85
C GLY A 269 0.06 -7.89 -11.88
N GLY A 270 0.57 -6.71 -12.26
CA GLY A 270 1.44 -5.88 -11.42
C GLY A 270 0.77 -5.44 -10.12
N GLY A 271 -0.50 -5.02 -10.16
CA GLY A 271 -1.25 -4.66 -8.94
C GLY A 271 -1.46 -5.83 -7.98
N ALA A 272 -1.74 -7.04 -8.51
CA ALA A 272 -1.85 -8.25 -7.69
C ALA A 272 -0.50 -8.62 -7.05
N LEU A 273 0.59 -8.52 -7.82
CA LEU A 273 1.95 -8.73 -7.32
C LEU A 273 2.29 -7.72 -6.22
N GLN A 274 1.96 -6.44 -6.43
CA GLN A 274 2.17 -5.36 -5.49
C GLN A 274 1.45 -5.58 -4.18
N LEU A 275 0.15 -5.86 -4.20
CA LEU A 275 -0.61 -6.15 -2.99
C LEU A 275 -0.06 -7.37 -2.25
N CYS A 276 0.22 -8.46 -2.98
CA CYS A 276 0.74 -9.67 -2.35
C CYS A 276 2.07 -9.41 -1.63
N LEU A 277 3.03 -8.81 -2.32
CA LEU A 277 4.36 -8.55 -1.76
C LEU A 277 4.32 -7.52 -0.64
N THR A 278 3.49 -6.49 -0.74
CA THR A 278 3.32 -5.51 0.33
C THR A 278 2.80 -6.20 1.60
N GLY A 279 1.72 -6.99 1.50
CA GLY A 279 1.19 -7.73 2.64
C GLY A 279 2.20 -8.71 3.25
N LEU A 280 2.97 -9.42 2.42
CA LEU A 280 4.03 -10.32 2.89
C LEU A 280 5.18 -9.58 3.59
N CYS A 281 5.68 -8.50 3.01
CA CYS A 281 6.74 -7.68 3.61
C CYS A 281 6.29 -7.10 4.94
N MET A 282 5.08 -6.53 5.01
CA MET A 282 4.56 -5.93 6.24
C MET A 282 4.30 -6.96 7.32
N HIS A 283 3.76 -8.13 6.97
CA HIS A 283 3.61 -9.24 7.93
C HIS A 283 4.96 -9.69 8.47
N ALA A 284 5.94 -9.95 7.59
CA ALA A 284 7.27 -10.39 7.99
C ALA A 284 8.02 -9.35 8.84
N ALA A 285 7.79 -8.06 8.59
CA ALA A 285 8.33 -6.97 9.41
C ALA A 285 7.73 -6.92 10.83
N GLY A 286 6.55 -7.50 11.03
CA GLY A 286 5.84 -7.50 12.31
C GLY A 286 4.64 -6.55 12.38
N CYS A 287 4.21 -5.95 11.27
CA CYS A 287 2.91 -5.28 11.22
C CYS A 287 1.82 -6.31 11.49
N ARG A 288 0.81 -5.93 12.28
CA ARG A 288 -0.31 -6.82 12.61
C ARG A 288 -1.61 -6.41 11.94
N VAL A 289 -1.71 -5.17 11.50
CA VAL A 289 -2.90 -4.60 10.87
C VAL A 289 -2.50 -3.99 9.54
N TRP A 290 -3.22 -4.36 8.50
CA TRP A 290 -3.13 -3.72 7.20
C TRP A 290 -4.42 -2.95 6.93
N ASP A 291 -4.26 -1.64 6.91
CA ASP A 291 -5.29 -0.69 6.55
C ASP A 291 -5.21 -0.37 5.06
N LEU A 292 -6.30 -0.66 4.36
CA LEU A 292 -6.40 -0.44 2.92
C LEU A 292 -7.26 0.77 2.58
N GLY A 293 -7.76 1.55 3.54
CA GLY A 293 -8.61 2.70 3.24
C GLY A 293 -10.07 2.33 2.99
N MET A 294 -10.67 2.84 1.91
CA MET A 294 -12.08 2.55 1.58
C MET A 294 -12.26 1.14 1.02
N MET A 295 -13.42 0.53 1.29
CA MET A 295 -13.78 -0.75 0.66
C MET A 295 -13.95 -0.57 -0.85
N MET A 296 -13.38 -1.50 -1.63
CA MET A 296 -13.49 -1.58 -3.08
C MET A 296 -13.64 -3.04 -3.48
N VAL A 297 -14.25 -3.29 -4.64
CA VAL A 297 -14.57 -4.66 -5.10
C VAL A 297 -13.35 -5.58 -5.04
N TYR A 298 -12.17 -5.14 -5.47
CA TYR A 298 -10.96 -5.97 -5.45
C TYR A 298 -10.43 -6.28 -4.05
N LYS A 299 -10.79 -5.49 -3.02
CA LYS A 299 -10.33 -5.71 -1.62
C LYS A 299 -11.10 -6.83 -0.94
N THR A 300 -12.30 -7.14 -1.43
CA THR A 300 -13.04 -8.33 -0.98
C THR A 300 -12.24 -9.60 -1.24
N ALA A 301 -11.47 -9.65 -2.34
CA ALA A 301 -10.59 -10.76 -2.65
C ALA A 301 -9.45 -10.93 -1.62
N LEU A 302 -9.01 -9.85 -0.95
CA LEU A 302 -7.94 -9.84 0.06
C LEU A 302 -8.39 -10.32 1.45
N ASN A 303 -9.58 -10.91 1.58
CA ASN A 303 -10.21 -11.23 2.87
C ASN A 303 -10.34 -10.01 3.81
N CYS A 304 -10.42 -8.80 3.25
CA CYS A 304 -10.66 -7.61 4.08
C CYS A 304 -12.08 -7.60 4.60
N PHE A 305 -12.27 -7.05 5.80
CA PHE A 305 -13.59 -6.77 6.35
C PHE A 305 -13.79 -5.27 6.53
N GLU A 306 -15.04 -4.87 6.68
CA GLU A 306 -15.43 -3.49 6.96
C GLU A 306 -15.39 -3.22 8.46
N MET A 307 -14.53 -2.28 8.86
CA MET A 307 -14.45 -1.78 10.22
C MET A 307 -15.17 -0.43 10.32
N PRO A 308 -16.24 -0.30 11.12
CA PRO A 308 -16.92 0.97 11.34
C PRO A 308 -15.97 2.05 11.89
N ARG A 309 -16.15 3.30 11.46
CA ARG A 309 -15.38 4.49 11.83
C ARG A 309 -14.90 4.50 13.27
N MET A 310 -15.82 4.44 14.22
CA MET A 310 -15.49 4.58 15.65
C MET A 310 -14.71 3.39 16.20
N LYS A 311 -14.88 2.19 15.62
CA LYS A 311 -14.06 1.02 15.98
C LYS A 311 -12.65 1.18 15.43
N TRP A 312 -12.52 1.65 14.18
CA TRP A 312 -11.23 1.94 13.55
C TRP A 312 -10.41 2.98 14.33
N LEU A 313 -11.00 4.14 14.64
CA LEU A 313 -10.30 5.21 15.36
C LEU A 313 -9.83 4.75 16.75
N LYS A 314 -10.65 3.98 17.47
CA LYS A 314 -10.26 3.38 18.76
C LYS A 314 -9.10 2.39 18.60
N LEU A 315 -9.13 1.58 17.55
CA LEU A 315 -8.04 0.64 17.25
C LEU A 315 -6.75 1.38 16.90
N ALA A 316 -6.82 2.38 16.02
CA ALA A 316 -5.66 3.19 15.64
C ALA A 316 -5.03 3.87 16.86
N ALA A 317 -5.84 4.53 17.69
CA ALA A 317 -5.38 5.18 18.91
C ALA A 317 -4.75 4.20 19.92
N ALA A 318 -5.28 2.98 20.04
CA ALA A 318 -4.74 1.97 20.95
C ALA A 318 -3.40 1.36 20.49
N ARG A 319 -3.00 1.60 19.23
CA ARG A 319 -1.84 0.96 18.59
C ARG A 319 -0.79 1.96 18.13
N CYS A 320 -1.10 3.25 18.07
CA CYS A 320 -0.18 4.28 17.60
C CYS A 320 1.10 4.36 18.45
N SER A 321 1.03 3.98 19.73
CA SER A 321 2.17 3.91 20.65
C SER A 321 2.94 2.58 20.61
N ASN A 322 2.51 1.59 19.82
CA ASN A 322 3.26 0.33 19.71
C ASN A 322 4.63 0.61 19.09
N SER A 323 5.67 -0.02 19.62
CA SER A 323 7.01 0.13 19.04
C SER A 323 7.05 -0.45 17.63
N ASN A 324 7.70 0.27 16.72
CA ASN A 324 7.93 -0.15 15.34
C ASN A 324 9.41 -0.37 15.03
N THR A 325 10.29 -0.39 16.04
CA THR A 325 11.74 -0.52 15.82
C THR A 325 12.12 -1.78 15.07
N SER A 326 11.52 -2.93 15.39
CA SER A 326 11.78 -4.19 14.68
C SER A 326 11.26 -4.16 13.24
N ILE A 327 10.12 -3.50 13.02
CA ILE A 327 9.52 -3.31 11.69
C ILE A 327 10.49 -2.51 10.83
N LEU A 328 10.95 -1.36 11.32
CA LEU A 328 11.85 -0.47 10.59
C LEU A 328 13.18 -1.15 10.26
N LYS A 329 13.78 -1.88 11.20
CA LYS A 329 15.00 -2.66 10.95
C LYS A 329 14.81 -3.69 9.83
N TYR A 330 13.68 -4.40 9.81
CA TYR A 330 13.38 -5.34 8.73
C TYR A 330 13.19 -4.64 7.38
N LEU A 331 12.56 -3.47 7.37
CA LEU A 331 12.37 -2.69 6.13
C LEU A 331 13.69 -2.12 5.60
N GLU A 332 14.63 -1.71 6.47
CA GLU A 332 15.98 -1.28 6.09
C GLU A 332 16.73 -2.40 5.33
N ASP A 333 16.61 -3.66 5.78
CA ASP A 333 17.23 -4.80 5.07
C ASP A 333 16.69 -4.96 3.64
N LEU A 334 15.45 -4.54 3.38
CA LEU A 334 14.80 -4.59 2.07
C LEU A 334 15.21 -3.42 1.14
N GLU A 335 15.91 -2.39 1.62
CA GLU A 335 16.46 -1.33 0.75
C GLU A 335 17.43 -1.90 -0.29
N SER A 336 18.17 -2.94 0.09
CA SER A 336 19.11 -3.67 -0.79
C SER A 336 18.43 -4.54 -1.86
N GLY A 337 17.11 -4.71 -1.76
CA GLY A 337 16.35 -5.57 -2.66
C GLY A 337 16.28 -7.02 -2.21
N ARG A 338 15.13 -7.66 -2.45
CA ARG A 338 14.93 -9.10 -2.28
C ARG A 338 14.19 -9.69 -3.46
N SER A 339 14.59 -10.89 -3.86
CA SER A 339 13.86 -11.66 -4.87
C SER A 339 12.42 -11.93 -4.40
N VAL A 340 11.48 -11.74 -5.31
CA VAL A 340 10.07 -12.08 -5.10
C VAL A 340 9.92 -13.53 -4.68
N ASN A 341 10.64 -14.46 -5.30
CA ASN A 341 10.51 -15.88 -4.96
C ASN A 341 11.05 -16.19 -3.56
N PHE A 342 12.12 -15.52 -3.14
CA PHE A 342 12.65 -15.66 -1.78
C PHE A 342 11.58 -15.28 -0.74
N LEU A 343 10.89 -14.15 -0.93
CA LEU A 343 9.81 -13.74 -0.03
C LEU A 343 8.62 -14.71 -0.04
N LEU A 344 8.29 -15.28 -1.20
CA LEU A 344 7.23 -16.29 -1.31
C LEU A 344 7.62 -17.62 -0.64
N GLN A 345 8.89 -17.99 -0.65
CA GLN A 345 9.35 -19.24 -0.03
C GLN A 345 9.55 -19.10 1.48
N THR A 346 10.12 -17.98 1.93
CA THR A 346 10.31 -17.72 3.37
C THR A 346 8.99 -17.42 4.08
N SER A 347 8.01 -16.87 3.36
CA SER A 347 6.62 -16.83 3.81
C SER A 347 5.88 -18.15 3.67
N SER A 348 6.57 -19.29 3.48
CA SER A 348 5.93 -20.60 3.65
C SER A 348 5.57 -20.77 5.12
N PHE A 349 4.39 -20.26 5.43
CA PHE A 349 3.60 -20.58 6.59
C PHE A 349 3.81 -22.05 6.92
N THR A 350 4.26 -22.34 8.14
CA THR A 350 4.00 -23.62 8.78
C THR A 350 2.49 -23.74 8.91
N HIS A 351 1.82 -24.07 7.81
CA HIS A 351 0.56 -24.78 7.89
C HIS A 351 0.90 -26.12 8.54
N ASN A 352 0.78 -26.16 9.87
CA ASN A 352 0.11 -27.30 10.46
C ASN A 352 -1.28 -27.32 9.81
N ALA A 353 -1.37 -27.92 8.63
CA ALA A 353 -2.62 -28.20 7.98
C ALA A 353 -3.42 -28.98 9.01
N SER A 354 -4.44 -28.34 9.57
CA SER A 354 -5.43 -29.06 10.37
C SER A 354 -5.85 -30.27 9.55
N PRO A 355 -5.72 -31.50 10.08
CA PRO A 355 -6.01 -32.74 9.34
C PRO A 355 -7.45 -32.81 8.79
N ASN A 356 -8.29 -31.83 9.09
CA ASN A 356 -9.69 -31.70 8.67
C ASN A 356 -9.98 -30.54 7.68
N SER A 357 -8.99 -29.98 6.97
CA SER A 357 -9.32 -28.96 5.96
C SER A 357 -10.19 -29.54 4.83
N LYS A 358 -11.21 -28.79 4.37
CA LYS A 358 -12.11 -29.18 3.27
C LYS A 358 -11.35 -29.61 2.00
N ALA A 359 -10.17 -29.02 1.76
CA ALA A 359 -9.30 -29.38 0.65
C ALA A 359 -8.65 -30.77 0.83
N GLN A 360 -8.20 -31.11 2.04
CA GLN A 360 -7.70 -32.46 2.35
C GLN A 360 -8.82 -33.50 2.34
N GLN A 361 -10.01 -33.17 2.84
CA GLN A 361 -11.18 -34.04 2.78
C GLN A 361 -11.58 -34.36 1.32
N LYS A 362 -11.58 -33.35 0.45
CA LYS A 362 -11.80 -33.53 -1.00
C LYS A 362 -10.69 -34.38 -1.65
N LYS A 363 -9.44 -34.23 -1.22
CA LYS A 363 -8.31 -35.03 -1.71
C LYS A 363 -8.42 -36.49 -1.27
N ARG A 364 -8.84 -36.75 -0.02
CA ARG A 364 -9.08 -38.09 0.55
C ARG A 364 -10.20 -38.82 -0.18
N LEU A 365 -11.36 -38.17 -0.32
CA LEU A 365 -12.52 -38.72 -1.04
C LEU A 365 -12.18 -39.06 -2.51
N LYS A 366 -11.36 -38.23 -3.16
CA LYS A 366 -10.91 -38.48 -4.54
C LYS A 366 -9.95 -39.67 -4.63
N ALA A 367 -9.07 -39.84 -3.64
CA ALA A 367 -8.16 -40.99 -3.57
C ALA A 367 -8.91 -42.30 -3.27
N GLU A 368 -9.86 -42.27 -2.35
CA GLU A 368 -10.72 -43.42 -2.01
C GLU A 368 -11.59 -43.86 -3.20
N ALA A 369 -12.19 -42.89 -3.92
CA ALA A 369 -12.95 -43.19 -5.14
C ALA A 369 -12.07 -43.81 -6.25
N LEU A 370 -10.80 -43.39 -6.35
CA LEU A 370 -9.86 -43.95 -7.31
C LEU A 370 -9.44 -45.38 -6.93
N ALA A 371 -9.17 -45.62 -5.64
CA ALA A 371 -8.83 -46.93 -5.12
C ALA A 371 -9.98 -47.93 -5.30
N LYS A 372 -11.21 -47.51 -5.03
CA LYS A 372 -12.42 -48.33 -5.22
C LYS A 372 -12.62 -48.72 -6.69
N ARG A 373 -12.45 -47.77 -7.61
CA ARG A 373 -12.51 -48.04 -9.07
C ARG A 373 -11.42 -48.99 -9.56
N LYS A 374 -10.25 -48.97 -8.91
CA LYS A 374 -9.15 -49.89 -9.25
C LYS A 374 -9.45 -51.31 -8.77
N ALA A 375 -9.93 -51.47 -7.54
CA ALA A 375 -10.35 -52.75 -6.99
C ALA A 375 -11.51 -53.39 -7.80
N GLU A 376 -12.51 -52.60 -8.20
CA GLU A 376 -13.63 -53.09 -9.04
C GLU A 376 -13.21 -53.52 -10.45
N LYS A 377 -12.09 -52.98 -10.98
CA LYS A 377 -11.51 -53.42 -12.26
C LYS A 377 -10.68 -54.69 -12.10
N GLU A 378 -10.04 -54.88 -10.96
CA GLU A 378 -9.25 -56.07 -10.66
C GLU A 378 -10.14 -57.27 -10.30
N SER A 379 -11.34 -57.05 -9.73
CA SER A 379 -12.31 -58.12 -9.44
C SER A 379 -13.14 -58.57 -10.65
N ARG A 380 -12.98 -57.92 -11.81
CA ARG A 380 -13.67 -58.24 -13.08
C ARG A 380 -12.74 -58.87 -14.13
N LYS A 381 -11.47 -59.06 -13.78
CA LYS A 381 -10.53 -59.93 -14.47
C LYS A 381 -10.44 -61.23 -13.68
#